data_AF-A0A946X2R9-F1
#
_entry.id   AF-A0A946X2R9-F1
#
_cell.length_a   1.000
_cell.length_b   1.000
_cell.length_c   1.000
_cell.angle_alpha   90.00
_cell.angle_beta   90.00
_cell.angle_gamma   90.00
#
_symmetry.space_group_name_H-M   'P 1'
#
loop_
_entity.id
_entity.type
_entity.pdbx_description
1 polymer ?
#
loop_
_entity_poly.entity_id
_entity_poly.type
_entity_poly.pdbx_seq_one_letter_code
_entity_poly.pdbx_strand_id
1 'polypeptide(L)'
;MPDIPNVGVHLARNTISWSRRIDAPVDRVWEATTKKKHLDEWYMAEDQTEFWLGGKHTWWQGGTVDEFELMRGFRLSMPSVNAWQRWAVESHRDGTLFTFADRLGDDFSFRPKEEAWEETRDGWRQLPGQPVDQRQPGGLGTHWVGFAAGYHCFVDALDTYITGKSDGYGGHERLCELYDRWYDVFWAEDGGGASLEYGD
;
A
#
# COMPACT_ATOMS: atom_id res chain seq x y z
N MET A 1 2.93 20.65 -8.72
CA MET A 1 1.75 19.77 -8.56
C MET A 1 1.13 20.13 -7.22
N PRO A 2 -0.20 20.28 -7.09
CA PRO A 2 -0.76 20.55 -5.77
C PRO A 2 -0.40 19.38 -4.87
N ASP A 3 0.12 19.68 -3.67
CA ASP A 3 0.51 18.71 -2.65
C ASP A 3 -0.67 17.77 -2.39
N ILE A 4 -0.64 16.56 -2.97
CA ILE A 4 -1.58 15.52 -2.58
C ILE A 4 -1.08 15.06 -1.20
N PRO A 5 -1.79 15.38 -0.11
CA PRO A 5 -1.34 14.98 1.22
C PRO A 5 -1.39 13.45 1.31
N ASN A 6 -0.61 12.88 2.22
CA ASN A 6 -0.72 11.47 2.63
C ASN A 6 -0.39 10.43 1.54
N VAL A 7 0.58 10.72 0.68
CA VAL A 7 1.13 9.72 -0.25
C VAL A 7 1.89 8.61 0.47
N GLY A 8 2.08 7.49 -0.23
CA GLY A 8 2.93 6.40 0.21
C GLY A 8 4.40 6.82 0.29
N VAL A 9 5.04 6.48 1.40
CA VAL A 9 6.46 6.69 1.66
C VAL A 9 7.16 5.33 1.61
N HIS A 10 8.21 5.22 0.80
CA HIS A 10 9.05 4.03 0.76
C HIS A 10 9.87 3.93 2.06
N LEU A 11 9.75 2.80 2.74
CA LEU A 11 10.58 2.45 3.90
C LEU A 11 11.78 1.59 3.47
N ALA A 12 11.60 0.84 2.39
CA ALA A 12 12.61 0.05 1.69
C ALA A 12 12.11 -0.16 0.25
N ARG A 13 12.96 -0.69 -0.63
CA ARG A 13 12.63 -0.95 -2.05
C ARG A 13 11.30 -1.69 -2.27
N ASN A 14 10.98 -2.64 -1.40
CA ASN A 14 9.78 -3.48 -1.49
C ASN A 14 8.73 -3.17 -0.42
N THR A 15 8.88 -2.05 0.30
CA THR A 15 8.03 -1.71 1.44
C THR A 15 7.58 -0.25 1.38
N ILE A 16 6.28 -0.01 1.30
CA ILE A 16 5.68 1.33 1.32
C ILE A 16 4.77 1.45 2.52
N SER A 17 4.71 2.65 3.11
CA SER A 17 3.77 3.00 4.15
C SER A 17 2.94 4.22 3.80
N TRP A 18 1.65 4.16 4.13
CA TRP A 18 0.69 5.24 4.03
C TRP A 18 0.17 5.58 5.42
N SER A 19 0.16 6.87 5.74
CA SER A 19 -0.39 7.36 7.00
C SER A 19 -1.57 8.30 6.75
N ARG A 20 -2.61 8.18 7.57
CA ARG A 20 -3.82 9.00 7.49
C ARG A 20 -4.25 9.43 8.88
N ARG A 21 -4.46 10.74 9.06
CA ARG A 21 -5.15 11.24 10.25
C ARG A 21 -6.64 11.16 10.02
N ILE A 22 -7.32 10.36 10.84
CA ILE A 22 -8.76 10.15 10.81
C ILE A 22 -9.38 10.88 11.99
N ASP A 23 -10.41 11.68 11.70
CA ASP A 23 -11.18 12.47 12.66
C ASP A 23 -12.17 11.59 13.44
N ALA A 24 -11.61 10.63 14.18
CA ALA A 24 -12.33 9.67 15.00
C ALA A 24 -11.44 9.13 16.12
N PRO A 25 -12.04 8.71 17.25
CA PRO A 25 -11.29 8.12 18.35
C PRO A 25 -10.72 6.74 17.97
N VAL A 26 -9.64 6.35 18.67
CA VAL A 26 -8.84 5.16 18.32
C VAL A 26 -9.61 3.85 18.39
N ASP A 27 -10.59 3.75 19.30
CA ASP A 27 -11.49 2.61 19.43
C ASP A 27 -12.35 2.40 18.17
N ARG A 28 -12.86 3.50 17.59
CA ARG A 28 -13.64 3.45 16.35
C ARG A 28 -12.78 3.01 15.16
N VAL A 29 -11.57 3.54 15.03
CA VAL A 29 -10.64 3.15 13.95
C VAL A 29 -10.16 1.70 14.13
N TRP A 30 -9.89 1.29 15.37
CA TRP A 30 -9.53 -0.09 15.68
C TRP A 30 -10.66 -1.07 15.37
N GLU A 31 -11.91 -0.74 15.71
CA GLU A 31 -13.06 -1.58 15.37
C GLU A 31 -13.20 -1.72 13.85
N ALA A 32 -13.08 -0.61 13.10
CA ALA A 32 -13.19 -0.60 11.65
C ALA A 32 -12.12 -1.46 10.95
N THR A 33 -10.96 -1.65 11.58
CA THR A 33 -9.81 -2.38 11.02
C THR A 33 -9.69 -3.83 11.52
N THR A 34 -10.48 -4.23 12.52
CA THR A 34 -10.38 -5.57 13.13
C THR A 34 -11.70 -6.35 13.18
N LYS A 35 -12.83 -5.73 12.82
CA LYS A 35 -14.12 -6.43 12.73
C LYS A 35 -14.49 -6.68 11.29
N LYS A 36 -14.77 -7.95 10.97
CA LYS A 36 -15.20 -8.39 9.64
C LYS A 36 -16.31 -7.54 9.03
N LYS A 37 -17.37 -7.24 9.79
CA LYS A 37 -18.49 -6.38 9.33
C LYS A 37 -18.04 -5.04 8.73
N HIS A 38 -16.95 -4.46 9.23
CA HIS A 38 -16.43 -3.19 8.75
C HIS A 38 -15.45 -3.40 7.59
N LEU A 39 -14.57 -4.39 7.72
CA LEU A 39 -13.60 -4.73 6.67
C LEU A 39 -14.27 -5.14 5.34
N ASP A 40 -15.42 -5.84 5.42
CA ASP A 40 -16.22 -6.20 4.26
C ASP A 40 -16.82 -4.97 3.55
N GLU A 41 -16.96 -3.83 4.24
CA GLU A 41 -17.57 -2.61 3.69
C GLU A 41 -16.55 -1.68 3.01
N TRP A 42 -15.33 -1.58 3.51
CA TRP A 42 -14.33 -0.61 2.99
C TRP A 42 -13.04 -1.23 2.45
N TYR A 43 -12.70 -2.47 2.83
CA TYR A 43 -11.43 -3.10 2.44
C TYR A 43 -11.63 -4.21 1.41
N MET A 44 -11.77 -5.46 1.87
CA MET A 44 -11.96 -6.64 1.03
C MET A 44 -12.75 -7.69 1.82
N ALA A 45 -13.88 -8.10 1.26
CA ALA A 45 -14.69 -9.15 1.84
C ALA A 45 -13.96 -10.51 1.78
N GLU A 46 -14.01 -11.28 2.86
CA GLU A 46 -13.24 -12.52 2.97
C GLU A 46 -13.87 -13.55 3.90
N ASP A 47 -13.66 -14.84 3.62
CA ASP A 47 -14.31 -15.93 4.34
C ASP A 47 -13.71 -16.17 5.74
N GLN A 48 -12.38 -16.02 5.89
CA GLN A 48 -11.69 -16.22 7.17
C GLN A 48 -10.71 -15.08 7.48
N THR A 49 -10.88 -14.43 8.63
CA THR A 49 -9.91 -13.48 9.19
C THR A 49 -10.02 -13.43 10.71
N GLU A 50 -8.89 -13.65 11.37
CA GLU A 50 -8.77 -13.82 12.81
C GLU A 50 -7.76 -12.84 13.40
N PHE A 51 -8.22 -11.79 14.09
CA PHE A 51 -7.35 -10.74 14.64
C PHE A 51 -6.88 -11.05 16.06
N TRP A 52 -5.96 -12.00 16.19
CA TRP A 52 -5.18 -12.31 17.38
C TRP A 52 -3.87 -12.97 16.96
N LEU A 53 -2.85 -12.96 17.83
CA LEU A 53 -1.56 -13.58 17.51
C LEU A 53 -1.73 -15.07 17.13
N GLY A 54 -1.26 -15.44 15.93
CA GLY A 54 -1.40 -16.76 15.33
C GLY A 54 -2.72 -17.02 14.58
N GLY A 55 -3.67 -16.07 14.59
CA GLY A 55 -4.93 -16.16 13.86
C GLY A 55 -4.72 -16.20 12.35
N LYS A 56 -5.59 -16.91 11.62
CA LYS A 56 -5.50 -17.08 10.16
C LYS A 56 -6.24 -15.99 9.38
N HIS A 57 -5.77 -15.69 8.17
CA HIS A 57 -6.51 -14.92 7.18
C HIS A 57 -6.37 -15.56 5.78
N THR A 58 -7.35 -15.30 4.91
CA THR A 58 -7.36 -15.81 3.53
C THR A 58 -7.13 -14.76 2.45
N TRP A 59 -6.95 -13.48 2.82
CA TRP A 59 -6.57 -12.45 1.87
C TRP A 59 -5.25 -12.76 1.13
N TRP A 60 -5.24 -12.50 -0.19
CA TRP A 60 -4.17 -12.79 -1.16
C TRP A 60 -3.71 -14.26 -1.16
N GLN A 61 -2.52 -14.54 -0.61
CA GLN A 61 -1.95 -15.89 -0.53
C GLN A 61 -2.37 -16.61 0.77
N GLY A 62 -3.18 -15.96 1.59
CA GLY A 62 -3.48 -16.39 2.95
C GLY A 62 -2.25 -16.34 3.86
N GLY A 63 -2.49 -16.49 5.16
CA GLY A 63 -1.43 -16.28 6.12
C GLY A 63 -1.88 -16.30 7.56
N THR A 64 -1.04 -15.72 8.42
CA THR A 64 -1.29 -15.61 9.86
C THR A 64 -0.99 -14.23 10.38
N VAL A 65 -1.63 -13.85 11.48
CA VAL A 65 -1.25 -12.68 12.27
C VAL A 65 0.00 -13.04 13.09
N ASP A 66 1.15 -12.43 12.80
CA ASP A 66 2.42 -12.72 13.50
C ASP A 66 2.93 -11.57 14.39
N GLU A 67 2.24 -10.43 14.37
CA GLU A 67 2.36 -9.33 15.33
C GLU A 67 0.94 -8.93 15.75
N PHE A 68 0.70 -8.75 17.05
CA PHE A 68 -0.58 -8.26 17.54
C PHE A 68 -0.43 -7.54 18.87
N GLU A 69 -0.83 -6.28 18.91
CA GLU A 69 -0.99 -5.51 20.14
C GLU A 69 -2.35 -4.80 20.09
N LEU A 70 -3.21 -5.16 21.05
CA LEU A 70 -4.58 -4.65 21.14
C LEU A 70 -4.58 -3.11 21.18
N MET A 71 -5.39 -2.49 20.32
CA MET A 71 -5.53 -1.03 20.20
C MET A 71 -4.25 -0.31 19.75
N ARG A 72 -3.28 -1.03 19.15
CA ARG A 72 -2.06 -0.44 18.60
C ARG A 72 -1.75 -0.89 17.20
N GLY A 73 -1.81 -2.19 16.93
CA GLY A 73 -1.50 -2.69 15.60
C GLY A 73 -1.44 -4.19 15.50
N PHE A 74 -1.40 -4.66 14.27
CA PHE A 74 -1.22 -6.06 13.93
C PHE A 74 -0.49 -6.18 12.60
N ARG A 75 0.12 -7.35 12.35
CA ARG A 75 0.75 -7.68 11.07
C ARG A 75 0.18 -8.97 10.51
N LEU A 76 -0.33 -8.88 9.29
CA LEU A 76 -0.78 -9.99 8.46
C LEU A 76 0.44 -10.50 7.68
N SER A 77 0.88 -11.71 7.96
CA SER A 77 2.07 -12.31 7.38
C SER A 77 1.70 -13.34 6.34
N MET A 78 2.31 -13.23 5.17
CA MET A 78 2.15 -14.14 4.03
C MET A 78 3.50 -14.84 3.78
N PRO A 79 3.86 -15.84 4.61
CA PRO A 79 5.20 -16.40 4.64
C PRO A 79 5.59 -17.14 3.36
N SER A 80 4.61 -17.67 2.60
CA SER A 80 4.85 -18.37 1.33
C SER A 80 5.51 -17.52 0.26
N VAL A 81 5.36 -16.19 0.37
CA VAL A 81 5.90 -15.22 -0.59
C VAL A 81 6.77 -14.16 0.09
N ASN A 82 7.16 -14.37 1.36
CA ASN A 82 7.91 -13.38 2.16
C ASN A 82 7.28 -11.96 2.11
N ALA A 83 5.95 -11.87 2.16
CA ALA A 83 5.22 -10.60 2.14
C ALA A 83 4.50 -10.38 3.48
N TRP A 84 4.20 -9.12 3.80
CA TRP A 84 3.37 -8.80 4.96
C TRP A 84 2.67 -7.46 4.80
N GLN A 85 1.60 -7.29 5.58
CA GLN A 85 0.97 -5.99 5.79
C GLN A 85 0.86 -5.69 7.27
N ARG A 86 1.21 -4.46 7.65
CA ARG A 86 1.15 -4.00 9.03
C ARG A 86 0.22 -2.81 9.15
N TRP A 87 -0.72 -2.91 10.07
CA TRP A 87 -1.75 -1.93 10.33
C TRP A 87 -1.53 -1.42 11.74
N ALA A 88 -1.50 -0.11 11.92
CA ALA A 88 -1.28 0.50 13.22
C ALA A 88 -2.19 1.71 13.43
N VAL A 89 -2.56 1.92 14.68
CA VAL A 89 -3.34 3.06 15.14
C VAL A 89 -2.65 3.70 16.33
N GLU A 90 -2.62 5.02 16.34
CA GLU A 90 -2.10 5.82 17.45
C GLU A 90 -3.04 6.99 17.72
N SER A 91 -3.36 7.27 18.98
CA SER A 91 -4.08 8.49 19.34
C SER A 91 -3.24 9.71 18.95
N HIS A 92 -3.80 10.61 18.15
CA HIS A 92 -3.10 11.80 17.68
C HIS A 92 -4.00 13.03 17.79
N ARG A 93 -3.73 13.88 18.78
CA ARG A 93 -4.54 15.08 19.12
C ARG A 93 -6.00 14.69 19.42
N ASP A 94 -6.93 15.22 18.65
CA ASP A 94 -8.38 14.99 18.68
C ASP A 94 -8.84 13.84 17.76
N GLY A 95 -7.92 13.11 17.12
CA GLY A 95 -8.23 11.99 16.25
C GLY A 95 -7.23 10.83 16.38
N THR A 96 -7.12 10.06 15.31
CA THR A 96 -6.26 8.86 15.24
C THR A 96 -5.35 8.94 14.04
N LEU A 97 -4.07 8.64 14.22
CA LEU A 97 -3.16 8.36 13.12
C LEU A 97 -3.26 6.86 12.78
N PHE A 98 -3.85 6.55 11.64
CA PHE A 98 -3.80 5.21 11.05
C PHE A 98 -2.57 5.12 10.15
N THR A 99 -1.82 4.02 10.27
CA THR A 99 -0.68 3.72 9.38
C THR A 99 -0.84 2.32 8.82
N PHE A 100 -0.83 2.23 7.50
CA PHE A 100 -0.80 1.00 6.74
C PHE A 100 0.59 0.87 6.11
N ALA A 101 1.23 -0.28 6.23
CA ALA A 101 2.47 -0.59 5.55
C ALA A 101 2.33 -1.93 4.84
N ASP A 102 2.76 -1.99 3.59
CA ASP A 102 2.75 -3.20 2.78
C ASP A 102 4.17 -3.49 2.33
N ARG A 103 4.61 -4.73 2.55
CA ARG A 103 5.83 -5.28 2.01
C ARG A 103 5.49 -6.37 1.00
N LEU A 104 5.95 -6.19 -0.24
CA LEU A 104 5.91 -7.22 -1.26
C LEU A 104 7.02 -8.24 -1.05
N GLY A 105 6.79 -9.47 -1.53
CA GLY A 105 7.83 -10.50 -1.58
C GLY A 105 9.05 -10.08 -2.40
N ASP A 106 10.22 -10.61 -2.07
CA ASP A 106 11.48 -10.23 -2.76
C ASP A 106 11.48 -10.61 -4.24
N ASP A 107 10.89 -11.77 -4.54
CA ASP A 107 10.70 -12.26 -5.91
C ASP A 107 9.34 -11.86 -6.49
N PHE A 108 8.61 -10.96 -5.82
CA PHE A 108 7.30 -10.55 -6.29
C PHE A 108 7.44 -9.88 -7.65
N SER A 109 6.95 -10.59 -8.65
CA SER A 109 6.87 -10.11 -10.01
C SER A 109 5.49 -10.45 -10.54
N PHE A 110 4.66 -9.43 -10.68
CA PHE A 110 3.53 -9.56 -11.57
C PHE A 110 4.08 -9.43 -12.98
N ARG A 111 4.34 -10.57 -13.64
CA ARG A 111 4.69 -10.56 -15.07
C ARG A 111 3.46 -10.06 -15.83
N PRO A 112 3.49 -8.88 -16.47
CA PRO A 112 2.45 -8.51 -17.42
C PRO A 112 2.45 -9.59 -18.50
N LYS A 113 1.27 -10.09 -18.85
CA LYS A 113 1.14 -11.38 -19.56
C LYS A 113 1.78 -11.44 -20.95
N GLU A 114 2.21 -10.35 -21.58
CA GLU A 114 2.80 -10.37 -22.92
C GLU A 114 3.72 -9.16 -23.19
N GLU A 115 4.87 -9.43 -23.82
CA GLU A 115 5.61 -8.71 -24.88
C GLU A 115 5.88 -7.19 -24.82
N ALA A 116 5.35 -6.42 -23.85
CA ALA A 116 5.35 -4.96 -23.90
C ALA A 116 6.42 -4.26 -23.03
N TRP A 117 7.48 -4.98 -22.65
CA TRP A 117 8.53 -4.49 -21.75
C TRP A 117 9.92 -4.76 -22.34
N GLU A 118 10.78 -3.75 -22.27
CA GLU A 118 12.19 -3.87 -22.63
C GLU A 118 13.02 -4.00 -21.34
N GLU A 119 13.84 -5.04 -21.26
CA GLU A 119 14.84 -5.16 -20.19
C GLU A 119 15.99 -4.18 -20.49
N THR A 120 16.26 -3.26 -19.57
CA THR A 120 17.34 -2.28 -19.66
C THR A 120 18.31 -2.45 -18.49
N ARG A 121 19.48 -1.81 -18.57
CA ARG A 121 20.49 -1.86 -17.49
C ARG A 121 19.97 -1.30 -16.15
N ASP A 122 18.97 -0.41 -16.21
CA ASP A 122 18.41 0.32 -15.07
C ASP A 122 17.05 -0.30 -14.63
N GLY A 123 16.68 -1.46 -15.18
CA GLY A 123 15.42 -2.16 -14.90
C GLY A 123 14.51 -2.32 -16.13
N TRP A 124 13.23 -2.55 -15.90
CA TRP A 124 12.25 -2.77 -16.98
C TRP A 124 11.63 -1.45 -17.44
N ARG A 125 11.72 -1.15 -18.75
CA ARG A 125 11.09 0.03 -19.36
C ARG A 125 9.78 -0.35 -20.06
N GLN A 126 8.73 0.41 -19.77
CA GLN A 126 7.41 0.25 -20.40
C GLN A 126 7.42 0.82 -21.83
N LEU A 127 6.83 0.10 -22.79
CA LEU A 127 6.64 0.63 -24.14
C LEU A 127 5.54 1.73 -24.17
N PRO A 128 5.64 2.71 -25.09
CA PRO A 128 4.62 3.76 -25.24
C PRO A 128 3.20 3.19 -25.45
N GLY A 129 2.20 3.79 -24.78
CA GLY A 129 0.78 3.44 -24.94
C GLY A 129 0.24 2.42 -23.94
N GLN A 130 1.05 1.95 -23.00
CA GLN A 130 0.61 1.03 -21.95
C GLN A 130 -0.07 1.77 -20.77
N PRO A 131 -0.99 1.10 -20.04
CA PRO A 131 -1.59 1.65 -18.82
C PRO A 131 -0.54 1.96 -17.74
N VAL A 132 -0.65 3.16 -17.15
CA VAL A 132 0.26 3.67 -16.11
C VAL A 132 0.26 2.81 -14.84
N ASP A 133 -0.89 2.22 -14.50
CA ASP A 133 -1.08 1.36 -13.34
C ASP A 133 -0.18 0.11 -13.34
N GLN A 134 0.32 -0.34 -14.50
CA GLN A 134 1.17 -1.53 -14.63
C GLN A 134 2.68 -1.27 -14.46
N ARG A 135 3.09 -0.01 -14.23
CA ARG A 135 4.52 0.35 -14.19
C ARG A 135 5.23 -0.09 -12.92
N GLN A 136 6.36 -0.78 -13.05
CA GLN A 136 7.28 -1.14 -11.96
C GLN A 136 8.43 -0.12 -11.83
N PRO A 137 8.37 0.81 -10.87
CA PRO A 137 9.32 1.91 -10.71
C PRO A 137 10.67 1.52 -10.09
N GLY A 138 11.01 0.23 -10.03
CA GLY A 138 12.25 -0.25 -9.38
C GLY A 138 12.60 -1.71 -9.66
N GLY A 139 12.00 -2.30 -10.70
CA GLY A 139 12.18 -3.72 -11.06
C GLY A 139 11.58 -4.71 -10.06
N LEU A 140 12.00 -5.97 -10.16
CA LEU A 140 11.45 -7.11 -9.39
C LEU A 140 11.42 -6.82 -7.88
N GLY A 141 10.30 -7.13 -7.22
CA GLY A 141 10.12 -6.89 -5.80
C GLY A 141 9.75 -5.44 -5.42
N THR A 142 9.58 -4.53 -6.39
CA THR A 142 9.13 -3.15 -6.12
C THR A 142 7.63 -3.00 -6.36
N HIS A 143 6.96 -2.16 -5.57
CA HIS A 143 5.57 -1.80 -5.82
C HIS A 143 5.41 -1.08 -7.16
N TRP A 144 4.58 -1.67 -8.02
CA TRP A 144 4.00 -1.00 -9.16
C TRP A 144 3.12 0.21 -8.79
N VAL A 145 3.07 1.17 -9.72
CA VAL A 145 2.25 2.40 -9.62
C VAL A 145 0.80 2.07 -9.25
N GLY A 146 0.20 1.08 -9.90
CA GLY A 146 -1.17 0.65 -9.64
C GLY A 146 -1.37 0.08 -8.23
N PHE A 147 -0.43 -0.70 -7.69
CA PHE A 147 -0.56 -1.15 -6.29
C PHE A 147 -0.41 -0.01 -5.32
N ALA A 148 0.56 0.90 -5.55
CA ALA A 148 0.73 2.04 -4.68
C ALA A 148 -0.52 2.93 -4.67
N ALA A 149 -1.14 3.14 -5.84
CA ALA A 149 -2.41 3.82 -5.98
C ALA A 149 -3.57 3.06 -5.33
N GLY A 150 -3.66 1.73 -5.51
CA GLY A 150 -4.70 0.89 -4.92
C GLY A 150 -4.68 0.89 -3.40
N TYR A 151 -3.50 0.75 -2.78
CA TYR A 151 -3.37 0.85 -1.33
C TYR A 151 -3.67 2.25 -0.80
N HIS A 152 -3.30 3.30 -1.53
CA HIS A 152 -3.74 4.65 -1.21
C HIS A 152 -5.28 4.74 -1.23
N CYS A 153 -5.95 4.22 -2.26
CA CYS A 153 -7.42 4.18 -2.30
C CYS A 153 -8.02 3.46 -1.08
N PHE A 154 -7.44 2.34 -0.61
CA PHE A 154 -7.93 1.65 0.58
C PHE A 154 -7.81 2.49 1.85
N VAL A 155 -6.71 3.23 2.00
CA VAL A 155 -6.50 4.13 3.15
C VAL A 155 -7.48 5.30 3.10
N ASP A 156 -7.74 5.87 1.93
CA ASP A 156 -8.77 6.91 1.76
C ASP A 156 -10.19 6.35 1.98
N ALA A 157 -10.44 5.10 1.57
CA ALA A 157 -11.71 4.42 1.78
C ALA A 157 -12.00 4.19 3.27
N LEU A 158 -10.99 3.84 4.08
CA LEU A 158 -11.12 3.75 5.53
C LEU A 158 -11.53 5.10 6.15
N ASP A 159 -10.88 6.19 5.75
CA ASP A 159 -11.24 7.53 6.26
C ASP A 159 -12.67 7.90 5.85
N THR A 160 -13.00 7.73 4.56
CA THR A 160 -14.34 7.97 4.02
C THR A 160 -15.39 7.13 4.75
N TYR A 161 -15.08 5.86 5.02
CA TYR A 161 -15.96 4.95 5.74
C TYR A 161 -16.27 5.43 7.16
N ILE A 162 -15.26 5.92 7.88
CA ILE A 162 -15.40 6.34 9.28
C ILE A 162 -16.02 7.72 9.39
N THR A 163 -15.58 8.68 8.57
CA THR A 163 -15.90 10.10 8.72
C THR A 163 -16.98 10.57 7.76
N GLY A 164 -17.24 9.83 6.69
CA GLY A 164 -18.07 10.26 5.56
C GLY A 164 -17.40 11.30 4.65
N LYS A 165 -16.16 11.72 4.96
CA LYS A 165 -15.42 12.70 4.18
C LYS A 165 -14.67 11.99 3.06
N SER A 166 -14.90 12.39 1.82
CA SER A 166 -14.12 11.95 0.66
C SER A 166 -12.97 12.91 0.32
N ASP A 167 -12.65 13.82 1.24
CA ASP A 167 -11.56 14.78 1.07
C ASP A 167 -10.22 14.05 1.00
N GLY A 168 -9.52 14.18 -0.12
CA GLY A 168 -8.27 13.46 -0.36
C GLY A 168 -8.44 12.14 -1.11
N TYR A 169 -9.66 11.63 -1.29
CA TYR A 169 -9.93 10.48 -2.15
C TYR A 169 -9.64 10.84 -3.62
N GLY A 170 -8.45 10.47 -4.07
CA GLY A 170 -8.11 10.49 -5.49
C GLY A 170 -8.69 9.24 -6.14
N GLY A 171 -9.44 9.38 -7.24
CA GLY A 171 -9.78 8.22 -8.05
C GLY A 171 -8.51 7.44 -8.45
N HIS A 172 -8.61 6.12 -8.55
CA HIS A 172 -7.45 5.24 -8.80
C HIS A 172 -6.57 5.72 -9.96
N GLU A 173 -7.17 6.07 -11.10
CA GLU A 173 -6.47 6.60 -12.27
C GLU A 173 -5.64 7.86 -11.95
N ARG A 174 -6.21 8.78 -11.18
CA ARG A 174 -5.53 10.02 -10.76
C ARG A 174 -4.36 9.75 -9.82
N LEU A 175 -4.51 8.76 -8.94
CA LEU A 175 -3.43 8.33 -8.06
C LEU A 175 -2.33 7.59 -8.83
N CYS A 176 -2.69 6.81 -9.86
CA CYS A 176 -1.70 6.23 -10.76
C CYS A 176 -0.87 7.32 -11.45
N GLU A 177 -1.49 8.36 -12.01
CA GLU A 177 -0.77 9.51 -12.57
C GLU A 177 0.15 10.21 -11.54
N LEU A 178 -0.29 10.30 -10.29
CA LEU A 178 0.52 10.89 -9.21
C LEU A 178 1.76 10.04 -8.92
N TYR A 179 1.58 8.75 -8.64
CA TYR A 179 2.68 7.85 -8.32
C TYR A 179 3.63 7.68 -9.51
N ASP A 180 3.12 7.72 -10.74
CA ASP A 180 3.94 7.69 -11.96
C ASP A 180 4.94 8.84 -12.01
N ARG A 181 4.49 10.05 -11.68
CA ARG A 181 5.35 11.24 -11.62
C ARG A 181 6.21 11.28 -10.36
N TRP A 182 5.78 10.64 -9.28
CA TRP A 182 6.57 10.58 -8.04
C TRP A 182 7.75 9.63 -8.19
N TYR A 183 7.56 8.55 -8.96
CA TYR A 183 8.56 7.52 -9.17
C TYR A 183 9.62 7.84 -10.24
N ASP A 184 9.86 9.12 -10.54
CA ASP A 184 11.03 9.57 -11.30
C ASP A 184 12.35 9.39 -10.51
N VAL A 185 12.31 8.87 -9.26
CA VAL A 185 13.46 8.56 -8.39
C VAL A 185 13.39 7.08 -7.98
N PHE A 186 14.39 6.30 -8.41
CA PHE A 186 14.58 4.88 -8.09
C PHE A 186 15.23 4.70 -6.71
N TRP A 187 14.78 3.74 -5.93
CA TRP A 187 15.32 3.49 -4.58
C TRP A 187 16.26 2.28 -4.59
N ALA A 188 17.50 2.48 -4.13
CA ALA A 188 18.45 1.41 -3.86
C ALA A 188 18.04 0.62 -2.60
N GLU A 189 18.60 -0.57 -2.44
CA GLU A 189 18.29 -1.49 -1.32
C GLU A 189 18.57 -0.88 0.07
N ASP A 190 19.44 0.14 0.15
CA ASP A 190 19.79 0.87 1.37
C ASP A 190 18.88 2.08 1.67
N GLY A 191 17.86 2.31 0.84
CA GLY A 191 16.98 3.49 0.95
C GLY A 191 17.55 4.76 0.32
N GLY A 192 18.69 4.69 -0.38
CA GLY A 192 19.22 5.80 -1.19
C GLY A 192 18.42 5.97 -2.48
N GLY A 193 17.79 7.13 -2.68
CA GLY A 193 17.12 7.46 -3.94
C GLY A 193 18.11 7.94 -5.02
N ALA A 194 17.95 7.48 -6.25
CA ALA A 194 18.62 7.97 -7.45
C ALA A 194 17.58 8.51 -8.43
N SER A 195 17.66 9.79 -8.80
CA SER A 195 16.76 10.38 -9.79
C SER A 195 17.13 9.95 -11.21
N LEU A 196 16.13 9.74 -12.06
CA LEU A 196 16.33 9.84 -13.51
C LEU A 196 16.73 11.29 -13.81
N GLU A 197 18.02 11.54 -14.01
CA GLU A 197 18.40 12.67 -14.85
C GLU A 197 17.88 12.34 -16.25
N TYR A 198 16.75 12.95 -16.63
CA TYR A 198 16.37 13.03 -18.02
C TYR A 198 17.51 13.78 -18.72
N GLY A 199 18.37 13.04 -19.42
CA GLY A 199 19.38 13.62 -20.28
C GLY A 199 18.69 14.49 -21.33
N ASP A 200 19.18 15.73 -21.48
CA ASP A 200 18.84 16.65 -22.56
C ASP A 200 18.98 16.02 -23.96
#